data_AF-A0A2R6FFW3-F1
#
_entry.id   AF-A0A2R6FFW3-F1
#
_cell.length_a   1.000
_cell.length_b   1.000
_cell.length_c   1.000
_cell.angle_alpha   90.00
_cell.angle_beta   90.00
_cell.angle_gamma   90.00
#
_symmetry.space_group_name_H-M   'P 1'
#
loop_
_entity.id
_entity.type
_entity.pdbx_description
1 polymer ?
#
loop_
_entity_poly.entity_id
_entity_poly.type
_entity_poly.pdbx_seq_one_letter_code
_entity_poly.pdbx_strand_id
1 'polypeptide(L)'
;MAVPEAHTTFKRGGVGWPQRPPAVVRCPGCSSSFTHEFANDFIDCPDCHREYAPDKFADLDLVSLVCPHCTRKLDHGIRHPGMMDVPEYASCTECQYHWEYQHDYESATRS
;
A
#
# COMPACT_ATOMS: atom_id res chain seq x y z
N MET A 1 -17.23 32.38 -4.95
CA MET A 1 -16.88 31.47 -6.06
C MET A 1 -16.77 30.08 -5.45
N ALA A 2 -17.67 29.17 -5.82
CA ALA A 2 -17.67 27.81 -5.31
C ALA A 2 -16.53 27.05 -5.98
N VAL A 3 -15.53 26.64 -5.21
CA VAL A 3 -14.62 25.59 -5.66
C VAL A 3 -15.44 24.30 -5.65
N PRO A 4 -15.56 23.56 -6.76
CA PRO A 4 -16.00 22.19 -6.64
C PRO A 4 -14.88 21.47 -5.89
N GLU A 5 -15.06 21.30 -4.58
CA GLU A 5 -14.31 20.30 -3.83
C GLU A 5 -14.61 18.98 -4.53
N ALA A 6 -13.69 18.52 -5.37
CA ALA A 6 -13.71 17.18 -5.90
C ALA A 6 -13.41 16.23 -4.73
N HIS A 7 -14.37 16.13 -3.79
CA HIS A 7 -14.49 14.98 -2.92
C HIS A 7 -14.85 13.82 -3.82
N THR A 8 -13.82 13.21 -4.41
CA THR A 8 -13.94 11.89 -5.00
C THR A 8 -14.42 11.00 -3.87
N THR A 9 -15.72 10.76 -3.84
CA THR A 9 -16.38 9.90 -2.86
C THR A 9 -15.96 8.46 -3.17
N PHE A 10 -14.72 8.11 -2.83
CA PHE A 10 -14.26 6.74 -2.83
C PHE A 10 -15.04 6.03 -1.72
N LYS A 11 -16.13 5.35 -2.09
CA LYS A 11 -17.07 4.71 -1.15
C LYS A 11 -16.45 3.57 -0.33
N ARG A 12 -15.27 3.09 -0.72
CA ARG A 12 -14.60 1.92 -0.17
C ARG A 12 -13.10 2.19 -0.14
N GLY A 13 -12.68 3.10 0.74
CA GLY A 13 -11.28 3.43 0.91
C GLY A 13 -10.77 3.15 2.31
N GLY A 14 -9.49 2.82 2.43
CA GLY A 14 -8.79 2.67 3.69
C GLY A 14 -7.69 3.71 3.81
N VAL A 15 -7.46 4.26 5.00
CA VAL A 15 -6.42 5.26 5.24
C VAL A 15 -5.44 4.74 6.28
N GLY A 16 -4.14 4.91 6.02
CA GLY A 16 -3.06 4.51 6.92
C GLY A 16 -2.48 3.13 6.61
N TRP A 17 -1.26 2.90 7.13
CA TRP A 17 -0.53 1.64 7.01
C TRP A 17 -1.35 0.38 7.35
N PRO A 18 -2.07 0.28 8.49
CA PRO A 18 -2.81 -0.94 8.84
C PRO A 18 -3.87 -1.34 7.83
N GLN A 19 -4.42 -0.36 7.08
CA GLN A 19 -5.47 -0.59 6.09
C GLN A 19 -4.93 -0.78 4.67
N ARG A 20 -3.61 -0.93 4.52
CA ARG A 20 -2.96 -1.10 3.24
C ARG A 20 -3.47 -2.34 2.52
N PRO A 21 -3.77 -2.23 1.22
CA PRO A 21 -4.19 -3.37 0.43
C PRO A 21 -3.08 -4.44 0.34
N PRO A 22 -3.45 -5.68 0.02
CA PRO A 22 -2.51 -6.76 -0.20
C PRO A 22 -1.41 -6.37 -1.18
N ALA A 23 -0.17 -6.57 -0.78
CA ALA A 23 0.98 -6.19 -1.58
C ALA A 23 1.70 -7.43 -2.11
N VAL A 24 1.87 -7.53 -3.42
CA VAL A 24 2.70 -8.56 -4.02
C VAL A 24 4.15 -8.12 -3.89
N VAL A 25 4.89 -8.81 -3.04
CA VAL A 25 6.33 -8.63 -2.84
C VAL A 25 7.09 -9.80 -3.39
N ARG A 26 8.32 -9.55 -3.81
CA ARG A 26 9.25 -10.55 -4.25
C ARG A 26 10.29 -10.81 -3.17
N CYS A 27 10.41 -12.08 -2.78
CA CYS A 27 11.38 -12.49 -1.78
C CYS A 27 12.81 -12.32 -2.33
N PRO A 28 13.71 -11.60 -1.64
CA PRO A 28 15.10 -11.46 -2.09
C PRO A 28 15.90 -12.76 -1.97
N GLY A 29 15.45 -13.70 -1.12
CA GLY A 29 16.13 -14.98 -0.91
C GLY A 29 15.90 -16.01 -2.02
N CYS A 30 14.65 -16.20 -2.44
CA CYS A 30 14.28 -17.19 -3.45
C CYS A 30 13.73 -16.60 -4.76
N SER A 31 13.61 -15.26 -4.85
CA SER A 31 13.02 -14.56 -6.00
C SER A 31 11.55 -14.91 -6.29
N SER A 32 10.88 -15.62 -5.40
CA SER A 32 9.47 -15.98 -5.50
C SER A 32 8.59 -14.79 -5.10
N SER A 33 7.54 -14.53 -5.88
CA SER A 33 6.58 -13.46 -5.62
C SER A 33 5.37 -14.00 -4.87
N PHE A 34 5.00 -13.36 -3.76
CA PHE A 34 3.86 -13.76 -2.95
C PHE A 34 3.09 -12.53 -2.45
N THR A 35 1.83 -12.75 -2.07
CA THR A 35 0.94 -11.68 -1.63
C THR A 35 1.02 -11.54 -0.12
N HIS A 36 1.42 -10.36 0.35
CA HIS A 36 1.38 -9.97 1.75
C HIS A 36 0.04 -9.28 2.06
N GLU A 37 -0.87 -9.98 2.75
CA GLU A 37 -2.26 -9.56 2.95
C GLU A 37 -2.40 -8.36 3.91
N PHE A 38 -1.63 -8.33 5.00
CA PHE A 38 -1.75 -7.32 6.06
C PHE A 38 -0.45 -6.54 6.24
N ALA A 39 -0.49 -5.22 6.34
CA ALA A 39 0.73 -4.41 6.42
C ALA A 39 1.54 -4.57 7.72
N ASN A 40 0.86 -4.91 8.82
CA ASN A 40 1.46 -5.09 10.14
C ASN A 40 1.82 -6.54 10.44
N ASP A 41 1.56 -7.45 9.50
CA ASP A 41 1.87 -8.84 9.69
C ASP A 41 3.31 -9.13 9.27
N PHE A 42 3.82 -10.27 9.75
CA PHE A 42 5.13 -10.72 9.34
C PHE A 42 5.08 -11.21 7.90
N ILE A 43 6.10 -10.84 7.15
CA ILE A 43 6.24 -11.21 5.75
C ILE A 43 6.92 -12.57 5.72
N ASP A 44 6.13 -13.63 5.83
CA ASP A 44 6.61 -15.00 5.66
C ASP A 44 6.55 -15.41 4.20
N CYS A 45 7.69 -15.82 3.65
CA CYS A 45 7.72 -16.37 2.31
C CYS A 45 7.37 -17.87 2.36
N PRO A 46 6.28 -18.33 1.71
CA PRO A 46 5.86 -19.74 1.76
C PRO A 46 6.79 -20.69 1.00
N ASP A 47 7.72 -20.15 0.22
CA ASP A 47 8.65 -20.92 -0.61
C ASP A 47 9.98 -21.22 0.12
N CYS A 48 10.57 -20.19 0.75
CA CYS A 48 11.83 -20.32 1.48
C CYS A 48 11.68 -20.27 3.01
N HIS A 49 10.46 -20.10 3.52
CA HIS A 49 10.14 -19.96 4.95
C HIS A 49 10.98 -18.90 5.67
N ARG A 50 11.22 -17.78 4.98
CA ARG A 50 11.98 -16.67 5.52
C ARG A 50 11.01 -15.60 5.97
N GLU A 51 11.10 -15.26 7.25
CA GLU A 51 10.29 -14.24 7.87
C GLU A 51 11.02 -12.89 7.83
N TYR A 52 10.29 -11.85 7.40
CA TYR A 52 10.74 -10.47 7.49
C TYR A 52 9.76 -9.68 8.36
N ALA A 53 10.29 -8.75 9.16
CA ALA A 53 9.47 -7.83 9.92
C ALA A 53 8.68 -6.90 9.00
N PRO A 54 7.49 -6.40 9.42
CA PRO A 54 6.71 -5.45 8.63
C PRO A 54 7.50 -4.17 8.29
N ASP A 55 8.39 -3.69 9.17
CA ASP A 55 9.29 -2.57 8.89
C ASP A 55 10.29 -2.84 7.74
N LYS A 56 10.61 -4.12 7.48
CA LYS A 56 11.47 -4.50 6.35
C LYS A 56 10.72 -4.52 5.03
N PHE A 57 9.42 -4.26 5.01
CA PHE A 57 8.65 -4.17 3.78
C PHE A 57 9.25 -3.20 2.76
N ALA A 58 9.76 -2.05 3.23
CA ALA A 58 10.42 -1.04 2.38
C ALA A 58 11.72 -1.54 1.72
N ASP A 59 12.36 -2.56 2.30
CA ASP A 59 13.57 -3.18 1.78
C ASP A 59 13.25 -4.31 0.77
N LEU A 60 11.98 -4.75 0.71
CA LEU A 60 11.54 -5.78 -0.21
C LEU A 60 11.18 -5.20 -1.58
N ASP A 61 11.39 -6.00 -2.61
CA ASP A 61 11.01 -5.66 -3.97
C ASP A 61 9.48 -5.76 -4.10
N LEU A 62 8.80 -4.62 -3.99
CA LEU A 62 7.36 -4.53 -4.25
C LEU A 62 7.09 -4.64 -5.75
N VAL A 63 6.38 -5.70 -6.14
CA VAL A 63 5.99 -5.94 -7.52
C VAL A 63 4.74 -5.15 -7.89
N SER A 64 3.69 -5.25 -7.06
CA SER A 64 2.43 -4.53 -7.27
C SER A 64 1.49 -4.62 -6.09
N LEU A 65 0.66 -3.60 -5.86
CA LEU A 65 -0.47 -3.70 -4.94
C LEU A 65 -1.68 -4.36 -5.62
N VAL A 66 -2.44 -5.16 -4.87
CA VAL A 66 -3.62 -5.90 -5.34
C VAL A 66 -4.84 -5.53 -4.51
N CYS A 67 -5.97 -5.27 -5.16
CA CYS A 67 -7.19 -4.92 -4.45
C CYS A 67 -7.76 -6.13 -3.70
N PRO A 68 -8.09 -6.02 -2.40
CA PRO A 68 -8.64 -7.15 -1.63
C PRO A 68 -10.05 -7.55 -2.09
N HIS A 69 -10.76 -6.67 -2.80
CA HIS A 69 -12.13 -6.92 -3.26
C HIS A 69 -12.21 -7.58 -4.64
N CYS A 70 -11.44 -7.08 -5.60
CA CYS A 70 -11.49 -7.55 -6.99
C CYS A 70 -10.22 -8.28 -7.42
N THR A 71 -9.23 -8.41 -6.54
CA THR A 71 -7.94 -9.11 -6.79
C THR A 71 -7.19 -8.62 -8.03
N ARG A 72 -7.52 -7.41 -8.52
CA ARG A 72 -6.84 -6.75 -9.64
C ARG A 72 -5.68 -5.92 -9.13
N LYS A 73 -4.71 -5.69 -10.02
CA LYS A 73 -3.61 -4.76 -9.76
C LYS A 73 -4.15 -3.35 -9.55
N LEU A 74 -3.77 -2.76 -8.44
CA LEU A 74 -4.06 -1.37 -8.11
C LEU A 74 -3.09 -0.46 -8.87
N ASP A 75 -3.58 0.68 -9.31
CA ASP A 75 -2.74 1.79 -9.75
C ASP A 75 -2.15 2.43 -8.49
N HIS A 76 -0.86 2.26 -8.28
CA HIS A 76 -0.18 2.75 -7.09
C HIS A 76 1.05 3.57 -7.45
N GLY A 77 1.42 4.48 -6.56
CA GLY A 77 2.59 5.33 -6.76
C GLY A 77 3.16 5.87 -5.47
N ILE A 78 4.30 6.51 -5.62
CA ILE A 78 5.02 7.21 -4.55
C ILE A 78 4.89 8.70 -4.89
N ARG A 79 4.32 9.50 -3.99
CA ARG A 79 4.22 10.96 -4.16
C ARG A 79 5.56 11.64 -3.91
N HIS A 80 6.36 11.10 -3.00
CA HIS A 80 7.66 11.61 -2.57
C HIS A 80 8.77 10.58 -2.85
N PRO A 81 9.15 10.37 -4.13
CA PRO A 81 10.23 9.45 -4.48
C PRO A 81 11.55 9.91 -3.82
N GLY A 82 12.14 9.06 -2.98
CA GLY A 82 13.38 9.31 -2.23
C GLY A 82 13.21 9.59 -0.73
N MET A 83 11.99 9.83 -0.25
CA MET A 83 11.66 9.84 1.18
C MET A 83 11.06 8.50 1.63
N MET A 84 10.39 7.80 0.71
CA MET A 84 9.73 6.53 0.97
C MET A 84 10.03 5.54 -0.15
N ASP A 85 10.43 4.34 0.24
CA ASP A 85 10.58 3.18 -0.65
C ASP A 85 9.27 2.37 -0.74
N VAL A 86 8.18 2.89 -0.17
CA VAL A 86 6.86 2.26 -0.14
C VAL A 86 5.83 3.12 -0.88
N PRO A 87 4.85 2.50 -1.54
CA PRO A 87 3.76 3.22 -2.21
C PRO A 87 2.95 4.01 -1.18
N GLU A 88 2.68 5.27 -1.50
CA GLU A 88 1.93 6.19 -0.65
C GLU A 88 0.44 6.22 -0.99
N TYR A 89 0.06 5.77 -2.19
CA TYR A 89 -1.34 5.65 -2.58
C TYR A 89 -1.55 4.46 -3.50
N ALA A 90 -2.77 3.94 -3.48
CA ALA A 90 -3.21 2.84 -4.34
C ALA A 90 -4.69 2.99 -4.68
N SER A 91 -5.02 3.03 -5.97
CA SER A 91 -6.37 3.24 -6.47
C SER A 91 -6.79 2.10 -7.39
N CYS A 92 -8.01 1.62 -7.22
CA CYS A 92 -8.65 0.68 -8.14
C CYS A 92 -9.75 1.40 -8.90
N THR A 93 -9.59 1.47 -10.22
CA THR A 93 -10.60 2.05 -11.12
C THR A 93 -11.85 1.19 -11.27
N GLU A 94 -11.76 -0.11 -10.99
CA GLU A 94 -12.88 -1.06 -11.13
C GLU A 94 -13.86 -1.00 -9.96
N CYS A 95 -13.39 -1.17 -8.74
CA CYS A 95 -14.23 -1.18 -7.55
C CYS A 95 -14.33 0.20 -6.87
N GLN A 96 -13.69 1.23 -7.45
CA GLN A 96 -13.54 2.57 -6.86
C GLN A 96 -12.94 2.48 -5.43
N TYR A 97 -12.02 1.54 -5.23
CA TYR A 97 -11.26 1.42 -4.00
C TYR A 97 -10.10 2.40 -4.02
N HIS A 98 -9.85 3.08 -2.91
CA HIS A 98 -8.73 4.00 -2.79
C HIS A 98 -8.10 3.84 -1.42
N TRP A 99 -6.79 3.62 -1.42
CA TRP A 99 -5.99 3.58 -0.23
C TRP A 99 -4.95 4.69 -0.28
N GLU A 100 -4.79 5.36 0.85
CA GLU A 100 -3.77 6.38 1.04
C GLU A 100 -2.99 6.09 2.32
N TYR A 101 -1.69 6.28 2.24
CA TYR A 101 -0.82 6.20 3.39
C TYR A 101 -0.99 7.48 4.22
N GLN A 102 -1.48 7.33 5.45
CA GLN A 102 -1.63 8.45 6.37
C GLN A 102 -0.26 8.81 6.95
N HIS A 103 0.28 9.96 6.57
CA HIS A 103 1.46 10.51 7.22
C HIS A 103 1.01 11.16 8.53
N ASP A 104 1.45 10.60 9.66
CA ASP A 104 1.15 11.16 10.99
C ASP A 104 1.64 12.63 11.14
N TYR A 105 2.55 13.07 10.27
CA TYR A 105 3.10 14.42 10.25
C TYR A 105 2.10 15.53 9.83
N GLU A 106 0.97 15.20 9.21
CA GLU A 106 -0.05 16.20 8.82
C GLU A 106 -0.86 16.78 9.99
N SER A 107 -0.68 16.24 11.21
CA SER A 107 -1.29 16.83 12.42
C SER A 107 -0.54 18.07 12.93
N ALA A 108 0.64 18.39 12.40
CA ALA A 108 1.49 19.47 12.91
C ALA A 108 1.24 20.85 12.27
N THR A 109 0.44 20.97 11.19
CA THR A 109 0.26 22.24 10.45
C THR A 109 -1.10 22.93 10.67
N ARG A 110 -1.87 22.52 11.68
CA ARG A 110 -2.99 23.33 12.22
C ARG A 110 -2.64 23.80 13.63
N SER A 111 -1.66 24.70 13.70
CA SER A 111 -1.44 25.56 14.87
C SER A 111 -2.52 26.64 14.97
#